data_AF-A0A955TV29-F1
#
_entry.id   AF-A0A955TV29-F1
#
_cell.length_a   1.000
_cell.length_b   1.000
_cell.length_c   1.000
_cell.angle_alpha   90.00
_cell.angle_beta   90.00
_cell.angle_gamma   90.00
#
_symmetry.space_group_name_H-M   'P 1'
#
loop_
_entity.id
_entity.type
_entity.pdbx_description
1 polymer ?
#
loop_
_entity_poly.entity_id
_entity_poly.type
_entity_poly.pdbx_seq_one_letter_code
_entity_poly.pdbx_strand_id
1 'polypeptide(L)'
;MNAFVSIVLTLVFWLSLFSTAGAVKEQTLPVEPDEESRLEEIYDHESRMVMFLYSLKGNGEVDYVTGRKVQHHQRSEFGNPVYYLESFPLFYWWNHNMWNDPEQDGVNGNERLYAENTEFDASRYKPCLFNGQAC
;
A
#
# COMPACT_ATOMS: atom_id res chain seq x y z
N MET A 1 -21.77 -24.65 -51.91
CA MET A 1 -22.15 -24.66 -50.48
C MET A 1 -20.96 -24.82 -49.51
N ASN A 2 -19.78 -25.28 -49.97
CA ASN A 2 -18.65 -25.60 -49.08
C ASN A 2 -17.75 -24.40 -48.71
N ALA A 3 -17.65 -23.38 -49.58
CA ALA A 3 -16.82 -22.20 -49.33
C ALA A 3 -17.36 -21.32 -48.20
N PHE A 4 -18.68 -21.15 -48.11
CA PHE A 4 -19.33 -20.36 -47.06
C PHE A 4 -19.14 -20.97 -45.67
N VAL A 5 -19.26 -22.29 -45.55
CA VAL A 5 -19.06 -23.01 -44.28
C VAL A 5 -17.61 -22.90 -43.81
N SER A 6 -16.65 -22.97 -44.73
CA SER A 6 -15.23 -22.85 -44.40
C SER A 6 -14.85 -21.45 -43.90
N ILE A 7 -15.43 -20.40 -44.48
CA ILE A 7 -15.21 -19.00 -44.07
C ILE A 7 -15.76 -18.74 -42.66
N VAL A 8 -16.95 -19.27 -42.37
CA VAL A 8 -17.59 -19.15 -41.04
C VAL A 8 -16.76 -19.87 -39.98
N LEU A 9 -16.26 -21.07 -40.27
CA LEU A 9 -15.41 -21.83 -39.34
C LEU A 9 -14.08 -21.10 -39.05
N THR A 10 -13.45 -20.49 -40.05
CA THR A 10 -12.22 -19.70 -39.84
C THR A 10 -12.47 -18.43 -39.02
N LEU A 11 -13.61 -17.77 -39.20
CA LEU A 11 -14.01 -16.58 -38.44
C LEU A 11 -14.28 -16.91 -36.97
N VAL A 12 -14.96 -18.02 -36.69
CA VAL A 12 -15.23 -18.47 -35.32
C VAL A 12 -13.94 -18.89 -34.61
N PHE A 13 -13.01 -19.52 -35.33
CA PHE A 13 -11.69 -19.92 -34.78
C PHE A 13 -10.78 -18.72 -34.50
N TRP A 14 -10.89 -17.65 -35.29
CA TRP A 14 -10.20 -16.40 -34.99
C TRP A 14 -10.85 -15.66 -33.81
N LEU A 15 -12.18 -15.65 -33.68
CA LEU A 15 -12.85 -15.02 -32.54
C LEU A 15 -12.52 -15.69 -31.20
N SER A 16 -12.33 -17.01 -31.17
CA SER A 16 -11.99 -17.74 -29.94
C SER A 16 -10.55 -17.50 -29.46
N LEU A 17 -9.64 -17.09 -30.34
CA LEU A 17 -8.24 -16.78 -29.98
C LEU A 17 -8.06 -15.40 -29.33
N PHE A 18 -9.04 -14.50 -29.46
CA PHE A 18 -8.99 -13.16 -28.84
C PHE A 18 -9.74 -13.07 -27.49
N SER A 19 -10.33 -14.16 -26.99
CA SER A 19 -11.21 -14.14 -25.82
C SER A 19 -10.51 -14.39 -24.47
N THR A 20 -9.19 -14.18 -24.38
CA THR A 20 -8.47 -14.12 -23.10
C THR A 20 -8.07 -12.69 -22.77
N ALA A 21 -9.00 -11.74 -22.90
CA ALA A 21 -8.88 -10.49 -22.16
C ALA A 21 -9.19 -10.83 -20.70
N GLY A 22 -8.17 -11.28 -19.96
CA GLY A 22 -8.26 -11.41 -18.51
C GLY A 22 -8.77 -10.10 -17.96
N ALA A 23 -9.92 -10.13 -17.29
CA ALA A 23 -10.45 -8.97 -16.59
C ALA A 23 -9.36 -8.47 -15.64
N VAL A 24 -8.72 -7.34 -15.98
CA VAL A 24 -7.86 -6.62 -15.04
C VAL A 24 -8.80 -6.19 -13.94
N LYS A 25 -8.79 -6.95 -12.84
CA LYS A 25 -9.53 -6.58 -11.64
C LYS A 25 -8.87 -5.29 -11.17
N GLU A 26 -9.54 -4.17 -11.41
CA GLU A 26 -9.12 -2.86 -10.91
C GLU A 26 -8.93 -3.03 -9.40
N GLN A 27 -7.66 -3.08 -8.99
CA GLN A 27 -7.30 -3.43 -7.64
C GLN A 27 -7.48 -2.16 -6.81
N THR A 28 -8.69 -1.97 -6.29
CA THR A 28 -9.03 -0.84 -5.44
C THR A 28 -8.24 -0.94 -4.13
N LEU A 29 -7.52 0.13 -3.80
CA LEU A 29 -6.82 0.25 -2.53
C LEU A 29 -7.84 0.19 -1.37
N PRO A 30 -7.61 -0.61 -0.32
CA PRO A 30 -8.46 -0.60 0.86
C PRO A 30 -8.39 0.73 1.59
N VAL A 31 -9.51 1.17 2.16
CA VAL A 31 -9.56 2.31 3.08
C VAL A 31 -8.68 2.02 4.29
N GLU A 32 -8.05 3.08 4.83
CA GLU A 32 -7.23 2.98 6.03
C GLU A 32 -8.03 2.36 7.18
N PRO A 33 -7.52 1.29 7.81
CA PRO A 33 -8.24 0.57 8.84
C PRO A 33 -8.16 1.28 10.20
N ASP A 34 -8.93 0.80 11.16
CA ASP A 34 -8.91 1.31 12.53
C ASP A 34 -7.61 1.01 13.29
N GLU A 35 -7.47 1.65 14.44
CA GLU A 35 -6.33 1.47 15.34
C GLU A 35 -6.23 0.05 15.93
N GLU A 36 -7.33 -0.73 15.97
CA GLU A 36 -7.34 -2.07 16.55
C GLU A 36 -6.56 -3.07 15.68
N SER A 37 -6.56 -2.86 14.36
CA SER A 37 -5.78 -3.65 13.41
C SER A 37 -4.30 -3.26 13.33
N ARG A 38 -3.88 -2.18 14.02
CA ARG A 38 -2.51 -1.66 13.98
C ARG A 38 -1.61 -2.50 14.87
N LEU A 39 -0.57 -3.06 14.25
CA LEU A 39 0.43 -3.86 14.93
C LEU A 39 1.58 -3.01 15.47
N GLU A 40 2.00 -2.00 14.71
CA GLU A 40 3.18 -1.21 15.05
C GLU A 40 3.10 0.22 14.52
N GLU A 41 3.77 1.12 15.23
CA GLU A 41 4.05 2.50 14.84
C GLU A 41 5.56 2.70 14.77
N ILE A 42 6.07 3.20 13.65
CA ILE A 42 7.48 3.48 13.45
C ILE A 42 7.66 4.95 13.08
N TYR A 43 8.38 5.69 13.92
CA TYR A 43 8.75 7.07 13.62
C TYR A 43 10.14 7.13 12.98
N ASP A 44 10.21 7.62 11.75
CA ASP A 44 11.46 7.95 11.08
C ASP A 44 11.78 9.45 11.21
N HIS A 45 12.82 9.73 11.98
CA HIS A 45 13.29 11.09 12.23
C HIS A 45 13.91 11.76 11.00
N GLU A 46 14.51 11.00 10.07
CA GLU A 46 15.20 11.55 8.90
C GLU A 46 14.20 12.11 7.90
N SER A 47 13.16 11.32 7.58
CA SER A 47 12.08 11.74 6.69
C SER A 47 10.97 12.54 7.38
N ARG A 48 10.98 12.60 8.71
CA ARG A 48 9.89 13.15 9.54
C ARG A 48 8.54 12.53 9.20
N MET A 49 8.52 11.21 9.06
CA MET A 49 7.29 10.45 8.83
C MET A 49 7.04 9.47 9.97
N VAL A 50 5.77 9.22 10.25
CA VAL A 50 5.33 8.08 11.02
C VAL A 50 4.72 7.06 10.07
N MET A 51 5.07 5.80 10.27
CA MET A 51 4.49 4.68 9.54
C MET A 51 3.63 3.86 10.48
N PHE A 52 2.40 3.58 10.06
CA PHE A 52 1.50 2.67 10.76
C PHE A 52 1.41 1.36 9.99
N LEU A 53 1.71 0.26 10.67
CA LEU A 53 1.74 -1.08 10.10
C LEU A 53 0.54 -1.85 10.63
N TYR A 54 -0.27 -2.40 9.72
CA TYR A 54 -1.55 -3.03 10.03
C TYR A 54 -1.61 -4.48 9.55
N SER A 55 -2.46 -5.27 10.21
CA SER A 55 -2.86 -6.61 9.77
C SER A 55 -4.36 -6.62 9.48
N LEU A 56 -4.72 -6.43 8.21
CA LEU A 56 -6.11 -6.43 7.75
C LEU A 56 -6.78 -7.78 7.96
N LYS A 57 -6.00 -8.87 7.89
CA LYS A 57 -6.48 -10.24 8.16
C LYS A 57 -6.55 -10.58 9.64
N GLY A 58 -5.97 -9.75 10.52
CA GLY A 58 -5.90 -10.02 11.96
C GLY A 58 -5.03 -11.23 12.32
N ASN A 59 -4.10 -11.63 11.46
CA ASN A 59 -3.23 -12.79 11.67
C ASN A 59 -1.88 -12.43 12.32
N GLY A 60 -1.65 -11.14 12.62
CA GLY A 60 -0.40 -10.65 13.18
C GLY A 60 0.71 -10.42 12.14
N GLU A 61 0.42 -10.59 10.85
CA GLU A 61 1.32 -10.25 9.76
C GLU A 61 0.94 -8.89 9.18
N VAL A 62 1.95 -8.10 8.84
CA VAL A 62 1.77 -6.79 8.21
C VAL A 62 1.41 -6.99 6.74
N ASP A 63 0.21 -6.57 6.35
CA ASP A 63 -0.27 -6.62 4.97
C ASP A 63 -0.77 -5.26 4.44
N TYR A 64 -0.71 -4.22 5.27
CA TYR A 64 -1.05 -2.85 4.90
C TYR A 64 -0.22 -1.85 5.71
N VAL A 65 0.33 -0.82 5.06
CA VAL A 65 1.13 0.22 5.72
C VAL A 65 0.70 1.59 5.22
N THR A 66 0.61 2.56 6.14
CA THR A 66 0.44 3.98 5.79
C THR A 66 1.64 4.78 6.25
N GLY A 67 2.01 5.81 5.47
CA GLY A 67 3.05 6.77 5.85
C GLY A 67 2.49 8.18 5.96
N ARG A 68 2.52 8.77 7.15
CA ARG A 68 2.00 10.11 7.45
C ARG A 68 3.14 11.05 7.81
N LYS A 69 3.06 12.28 7.28
CA LYS A 69 4.04 13.32 7.62
C LYS A 69 3.78 13.86 9.02
N VAL A 70 4.86 14.12 9.74
CA VAL A 70 4.82 14.81 11.04
C VAL A 70 4.97 16.31 10.79
N GLN A 71 3.94 17.09 11.12
CA GLN A 71 3.97 18.55 11.01
C GLN A 71 4.91 19.17 12.04
N HIS A 72 4.73 18.78 13.30
CA HIS A 72 5.53 19.28 14.41
C HIS A 72 5.59 18.23 15.52
N HIS A 73 6.63 18.30 16.35
CA HIS A 73 6.77 17.47 17.53
C HIS A 73 7.03 18.35 18.75
N GLN A 74 6.44 17.96 19.87
CA GLN A 74 6.64 18.62 21.16
C GLN A 74 6.98 17.57 22.22
N ARG A 75 7.41 18.04 23.39
CA ARG A 75 7.53 17.18 24.56
C ARG A 75 6.36 17.46 25.50
N SER A 76 5.75 16.41 26.02
CA SER A 76 4.77 16.53 27.10
C SER A 76 5.43 17.05 28.37
N GLU A 77 4.63 17.39 29.38
CA GLU A 77 5.11 17.78 30.71
C GLU A 77 6.00 16.72 31.37
N PHE A 78 5.85 15.45 30.98
CA PHE A 78 6.65 14.32 31.46
C PHE A 78 7.86 14.01 30.57
N GLY A 79 8.11 14.82 29.53
CA GLY A 79 9.24 14.65 28.61
C GLY A 79 9.00 13.65 27.48
N ASN A 80 7.81 13.05 27.37
CA ASN A 80 7.47 12.12 26.30
C ASN A 80 7.29 12.87 24.98
N PRO A 81 7.76 12.34 23.83
CA PRO A 81 7.49 12.94 22.54
C PRO A 81 5.99 12.88 22.22
N VAL A 82 5.47 13.97 21.66
CA VAL A 82 4.11 14.10 21.14
C VAL A 82 4.22 14.56 19.69
N TYR A 83 3.68 13.78 18.77
CA TYR A 83 3.73 14.05 17.34
C TYR A 83 2.38 14.55 16.83
N TYR A 84 2.41 15.64 16.08
CA TYR A 84 1.25 16.17 15.36
C TYR A 84 1.36 15.73 13.91
N LEU A 85 0.42 14.87 13.50
CA LEU A 85 0.43 14.21 12.20
C LEU A 85 -0.50 14.93 11.22
N GLU A 86 -0.19 14.83 9.92
CA GLU A 86 -1.17 15.14 8.88
C GLU A 86 -2.39 14.23 8.99
N SER A 87 -3.56 14.76 8.64
CA SER A 87 -4.85 14.06 8.72
C SER A 87 -4.95 12.83 7.80
N PHE A 88 -4.19 12.82 6.71
CA PHE A 88 -4.19 11.72 5.74
C PHE A 88 -2.75 11.28 5.38
N PRO A 89 -2.56 9.99 5.03
CA PRO A 89 -1.28 9.48 4.56
C PRO A 89 -0.78 10.15 3.27
N LEU A 90 0.54 10.20 3.12
CA LEU A 90 1.21 10.53 1.86
C LEU A 90 1.31 9.31 0.94
N PHE A 91 1.37 8.12 1.54
CA PHE A 91 1.49 6.87 0.80
C PHE A 91 0.88 5.69 1.53
N TYR A 92 0.59 4.66 0.74
CA TYR A 92 0.08 3.36 1.16
C TYR A 92 0.92 2.24 0.56
N TRP A 93 1.23 1.22 1.34
CA TRP A 93 1.72 -0.04 0.82
C TRP A 93 0.68 -1.13 1.06
N TRP A 94 0.25 -1.80 0.00
CA TRP A 94 -0.72 -2.89 0.08
C TRP A 94 -0.57 -3.83 -1.10
N ASN A 95 -0.71 -5.13 -0.85
CA ASN A 95 -0.60 -6.18 -1.87
C ASN A 95 0.68 -6.05 -2.72
N HIS A 96 1.81 -5.83 -2.05
CA HIS A 96 3.13 -5.63 -2.69
C HIS A 96 3.20 -4.42 -3.64
N ASN A 97 2.26 -3.48 -3.54
CA ASN A 97 2.22 -2.27 -4.35
C ASN A 97 2.31 -1.03 -3.46
N MET A 98 3.08 -0.04 -3.92
CA MET A 98 3.22 1.25 -3.29
C MET A 98 2.35 2.26 -4.03
N TRP A 99 1.47 2.95 -3.31
CA TRP A 99 0.55 3.97 -3.82
C TRP A 99 0.86 5.31 -3.18
N ASN A 100 0.99 6.35 -3.99
CA ASN A 100 1.10 7.73 -3.53
C ASN A 100 -0.28 8.37 -3.55
N ASP A 101 -0.63 9.07 -2.47
CA ASP A 101 -1.78 9.98 -2.42
C ASP A 101 -1.27 11.40 -2.68
N PRO A 102 -1.48 11.95 -3.89
CA PRO A 102 -0.97 13.27 -4.24
C PRO A 102 -1.74 14.41 -3.58
N GLU A 103 -3.03 14.19 -3.27
CA GLU A 103 -3.92 15.21 -2.71
C GLU A 103 -3.99 15.14 -1.17
N GLN A 104 -3.48 14.04 -0.59
CA GLN A 104 -3.49 13.76 0.84
C GLN A 104 -4.89 13.92 1.41
N ASP A 105 -5.86 13.30 0.76
CA ASP A 105 -7.28 13.33 1.12
C ASP A 105 -7.84 11.94 1.45
N GLY A 106 -6.94 10.95 1.53
CA GLY A 106 -7.26 9.59 1.92
C GLY A 106 -7.86 8.79 0.76
N VAL A 107 -7.94 7.46 0.96
CA VAL A 107 -8.35 6.52 -0.09
C VAL A 107 -9.70 6.86 -0.72
N ASN A 108 -9.67 7.43 -1.92
CA ASN A 108 -10.85 7.85 -2.66
C ASN A 108 -10.80 7.53 -4.17
N GLY A 109 -9.70 6.94 -4.65
CA GLY A 109 -9.51 6.52 -6.03
C GLY A 109 -8.69 7.48 -6.88
N ASN A 110 -8.20 8.60 -6.34
CA ASN A 110 -7.24 9.48 -6.99
C ASN A 110 -5.77 9.03 -6.76
N GLU A 111 -5.55 7.97 -5.97
CA GLU A 111 -4.21 7.48 -5.61
C GLU A 111 -3.48 6.92 -6.83
N ARG A 112 -2.16 7.13 -6.86
CA ARG A 112 -1.32 6.76 -8.00
C ARG A 112 -0.37 5.65 -7.62
N LEU A 113 -0.35 4.60 -8.43
CA LEU A 113 0.65 3.55 -8.30
C LEU A 113 2.05 4.14 -8.52
N TYR A 114 2.89 4.03 -7.51
CA TYR A 114 4.26 4.51 -7.51
C TYR A 114 5.25 3.40 -7.84
N ALA A 115 5.04 2.21 -7.27
CA ALA A 115 5.88 1.04 -7.49
C ALA A 115 5.06 -0.26 -7.34
N GLU A 116 5.37 -1.25 -8.17
CA GLU A 116 4.76 -2.58 -8.13
C GLU A 116 5.75 -3.61 -7.58
N ASN A 117 5.22 -4.74 -7.09
CA ASN A 117 6.00 -5.91 -6.64
C ASN A 117 7.14 -5.55 -5.67
N THR A 118 6.86 -4.62 -4.77
CA THR A 118 7.80 -4.11 -3.77
C THR A 118 7.47 -4.73 -2.41
N GLU A 119 8.47 -5.30 -1.75
CA GLU A 119 8.36 -5.73 -0.36
C GLU A 119 8.54 -4.55 0.59
N PHE A 120 7.73 -4.51 1.67
CA PHE A 120 7.92 -3.54 2.73
C PHE A 120 8.85 -4.11 3.79
N ASP A 121 10.09 -3.60 3.82
CA ASP A 121 11.05 -3.93 4.86
C ASP A 121 11.02 -2.90 5.99
N ALA A 122 10.33 -3.25 7.07
CA ALA A 122 10.20 -2.43 8.27
C ALA A 122 11.53 -2.28 9.03
N SER A 123 12.47 -3.24 8.88
CA SER A 123 13.74 -3.23 9.62
C SER A 123 14.59 -2.01 9.31
N ARG A 124 14.48 -1.48 8.08
CA ARG A 124 15.18 -0.28 7.59
C ARG A 124 14.85 0.98 8.37
N TYR A 125 13.69 1.01 9.03
CA TYR A 125 13.20 2.18 9.75
C TYR A 125 13.33 2.05 11.26
N LYS A 126 13.65 0.85 11.76
CA LYS A 126 13.83 0.62 13.19
C LYS A 126 15.23 1.10 13.58
N PRO A 127 15.37 1.95 14.61
CA PRO A 127 16.68 2.32 15.11
C PRO A 127 17.41 1.05 15.55
N CYS A 128 18.65 0.89 15.13
CA CYS A 128 19.46 -0.23 15.60
C CYS A 128 19.54 -0.15 17.13
N LEU A 129 19.13 -1.23 17.81
CA LEU A 129 19.16 -1.28 19.27
C LEU A 129 20.60 -1.01 19.73
N PHE A 130 20.75 -0.10 20.70
CA PHE A 130 22.01 0.10 21.42
C PHE A 130 22.37 -1.22 22.13
N ASN A 131 23.06 -2.14 21.43
CA ASN A 131 23.79 -3.32 21.93
C ASN A 131 24.31 -4.25 20.80
N GLY A 132 24.48 -3.77 19.57
CA GLY A 132 25.13 -4.57 18.51
C GLY A 132 24.33 -5.77 17.99
N GLN A 133 23.01 -5.79 18.21
CA GLN A 133 22.14 -6.69 17.45
C GLN A 133 22.03 -6.20 16.01
N ALA A 134 22.04 -7.16 15.07
CA ALA A 134 21.92 -6.86 13.66
C ALA A 134 20.55 -6.21 13.36
N CYS A 135 20.63 -5.05 12.73
CA CYS A 135 19.72 -4.57 11.72
C CYS A 135 20.12 -5.31 10.41
#